data_AF-A0A7R9QT03-F1
#
_entry.id   AF-A0A7R9QT03-F1
#
_cell.length_a   1.000
_cell.length_b   1.000
_cell.length_c   1.000
_cell.angle_alpha   90.00
_cell.angle_beta   90.00
_cell.angle_gamma   90.00
#
_symmetry.space_group_name_H-M   'P 1'
#
loop_
_entity.id
_entity.type
_entity.pdbx_description
1 polymer ?
#
loop_
_entity_poly.entity_id
_entity_poly.type
_entity_poly.pdbx_seq_one_letter_code
_entity_poly.pdbx_strand_id
1 'polypeptide(L)'
;MDLDSQQKESVCVKEVHKDSAADKDGRLRKGDLILAVNERSLRDISFRDAVQVLREAASPLRLLILRENAQKLFTTHQCSDLMGSDRKI
;
A
#
# COMPACT_ATOMS: atom_id res chain seq x y z
N MET A 1 11.41 1.20 -30.75
CA MET A 1 10.53 0.34 -29.93
C MET A 1 10.41 1.08 -28.62
N ASP A 2 9.29 1.76 -28.47
CA ASP A 2 9.06 2.73 -27.41
C ASP A 2 9.19 2.06 -26.04
N LEU A 3 9.89 2.73 -25.13
CA LEU A 3 9.86 2.36 -23.72
C LEU A 3 8.43 2.60 -23.27
N ASP A 4 7.63 1.53 -23.25
CA ASP A 4 6.43 1.46 -22.46
C ASP A 4 6.89 1.84 -21.06
N SER A 5 6.63 3.11 -20.72
CA SER A 5 6.87 3.66 -19.40
C SER A 5 5.99 2.82 -18.51
N GLN A 6 6.56 1.76 -17.94
CA GLN A 6 5.84 0.73 -17.23
C GLN A 6 5.35 1.42 -15.97
N GLN A 7 4.18 2.04 -16.10
CA GLN A 7 3.47 2.74 -15.07
C GLN A 7 2.98 1.62 -14.17
N LYS A 8 3.89 1.20 -13.29
CA LYS A 8 3.72 0.18 -12.28
C LYS A 8 2.78 0.77 -11.23
N GLU A 9 1.51 0.86 -11.60
CA GLU A 9 0.46 1.43 -10.78
C GLU A 9 0.15 0.47 -9.63
N SER A 10 0.41 0.93 -8.42
CA SER A 10 0.03 0.20 -7.21
C SER A 10 -1.48 0.13 -7.07
N VAL A 11 -2.00 -1.05 -6.75
CA VAL A 11 -3.45 -1.22 -6.50
C VAL A 11 -3.80 -0.68 -5.12
N CYS A 12 -4.51 0.44 -5.09
CA CYS A 12 -4.99 1.09 -3.86
C CYS A 12 -6.51 0.98 -3.71
N VAL A 13 -6.97 0.70 -2.50
CA VAL A 13 -8.40 0.70 -2.16
C VAL A 13 -8.89 2.14 -2.11
N LYS A 14 -9.62 2.56 -3.15
CA LYS A 14 -10.22 3.90 -3.22
C LYS A 14 -11.39 4.07 -2.26
N GLU A 15 -12.21 3.04 -2.14
CA GLU A 15 -13.43 3.04 -1.35
C GLU A 15 -13.83 1.58 -1.06
N VAL A 16 -14.51 1.38 0.07
CA VAL A 16 -15.18 0.12 0.41
C VAL A 16 -16.67 0.39 0.38
N HIS A 17 -17.39 -0.25 -0.54
CA HIS A 17 -18.84 -0.06 -0.67
C HIS A 17 -19.59 -0.75 0.47
N LYS A 18 -20.63 -0.08 0.99
CA LYS A 18 -21.52 -0.62 2.02
C LYS A 18 -22.13 -1.96 1.56
N ASP A 19 -22.28 -2.90 2.49
CA ASP A 19 -22.82 -4.25 2.25
C ASP A 19 -21.97 -5.16 1.33
N SER A 20 -20.78 -4.69 0.90
CA SER A 20 -19.82 -5.52 0.16
C SER A 20 -19.16 -6.58 1.05
N ALA A 21 -18.53 -7.58 0.42
CA ALA A 21 -17.77 -8.59 1.17
C ALA A 21 -16.64 -7.97 2.01
N ALA A 22 -16.00 -6.91 1.50
CA ALA A 22 -14.96 -6.18 2.21
C ALA A 22 -15.51 -5.37 3.40
N ASP A 23 -16.71 -4.80 3.26
CA ASP A 23 -17.41 -4.06 4.34
C ASP A 23 -17.84 -5.01 5.46
N LYS A 24 -18.41 -6.17 5.10
CA LYS A 24 -18.81 -7.22 6.05
C LYS A 24 -17.63 -7.83 6.80
N ASP A 25 -16.47 -7.94 6.16
CA ASP A 25 -15.22 -8.38 6.81
C ASP A 25 -14.62 -7.27 7.71
N GLY A 26 -14.76 -5.99 7.32
CA GLY A 26 -14.42 -4.83 8.13
C GLY A 26 -12.92 -4.56 8.31
N ARG A 27 -12.04 -5.44 7.84
CA ARG A 27 -10.57 -5.26 7.97
C ARG A 27 -9.98 -4.35 6.89
N LEU A 28 -10.56 -4.36 5.69
CA LEU A 28 -10.10 -3.55 4.55
C LEU A 28 -10.59 -2.10 4.69
N ARG A 29 -9.71 -1.14 4.39
CA ARG A 29 -9.98 0.29 4.54
C ARG A 29 -9.55 1.07 3.30
N LYS A 30 -10.17 2.24 3.11
CA LYS A 30 -9.72 3.21 2.11
C LYS A 30 -8.25 3.59 2.37
N GLY A 31 -7.45 3.61 1.31
CA GLY A 31 -6.01 3.88 1.37
C GLY A 31 -5.14 2.64 1.57
N ASP A 32 -5.73 1.48 1.79
CA ASP A 32 -4.97 0.22 1.84
C ASP A 32 -4.37 -0.10 0.46
N LEU A 33 -3.09 -0.46 0.45
CA LEU A 33 -2.40 -0.92 -0.76
C LEU A 33 -2.40 -2.45 -0.82
N ILE A 34 -2.87 -3.00 -1.93
CA ILE A 34 -2.90 -4.45 -2.15
C ILE A 34 -1.58 -4.87 -2.79
N LEU A 35 -0.77 -5.62 -2.07
CA LEU A 35 0.51 -6.13 -2.54
C LEU A 35 0.40 -7.50 -3.21
N ALA A 36 -0.53 -8.33 -2.75
CA ALA A 36 -0.77 -9.68 -3.28
C ALA A 36 -2.21 -10.13 -3.04
N VAL A 37 -2.68 -11.03 -3.89
CA VAL A 37 -3.99 -11.67 -3.85
C VAL A 37 -3.80 -13.17 -3.88
N ASN A 38 -4.25 -13.85 -2.84
CA ASN A 38 -3.94 -15.25 -2.56
C ASN A 38 -2.43 -15.48 -2.62
N GLU A 39 -1.97 -16.32 -3.55
CA GLU A 39 -0.55 -16.63 -3.76
C GLU A 39 0.07 -15.82 -4.91
N ARG A 40 -0.67 -14.86 -5.50
CA ARG A 40 -0.18 -14.03 -6.61
C ARG A 40 0.23 -12.64 -6.14
N SER A 41 1.50 -12.31 -6.31
CA SER A 41 2.02 -10.95 -6.11
C SER A 41 1.50 -10.00 -7.18
N LEU A 42 1.02 -8.83 -6.77
CA LEU A 42 0.60 -7.77 -7.68
C LEU A 42 1.73 -6.79 -8.01
N ARG A 43 2.94 -6.98 -7.46
CA ARG A 43 4.04 -6.02 -7.63
C ARG A 43 4.44 -5.87 -9.09
N ASP A 44 4.64 -6.96 -9.83
CA ASP A 44 5.27 -6.93 -11.16
C ASP A 44 4.27 -7.13 -12.32
N ILE A 45 2.99 -6.93 -12.07
CA ILE A 45 1.93 -7.05 -13.08
C ILE A 45 1.30 -5.69 -13.36
N SER A 46 0.65 -5.56 -14.52
CA SER A 46 -0.06 -4.32 -14.85
C SER A 46 -1.27 -4.12 -13.93
N PHE A 47 -1.70 -2.86 -13.75
CA PHE A 47 -2.92 -2.56 -12.99
C PHE A 47 -4.14 -3.31 -13.53
N ARG A 48 -4.26 -3.41 -14.87
CA ARG A 48 -5.34 -4.16 -15.52
C ARG A 48 -5.32 -5.63 -15.11
N ASP A 49 -4.17 -6.28 -15.17
CA ASP A 49 -4.04 -7.70 -14.80
C ASP A 49 -4.29 -7.90 -13.31
N ALA A 50 -3.83 -6.96 -12.47
CA ALA A 50 -4.08 -7.00 -11.04
C ALA A 50 -5.58 -6.93 -10.70
N VAL A 51 -6.33 -6.07 -11.41
CA VAL A 51 -7.78 -6.00 -11.30
C VAL A 51 -8.43 -7.30 -11.78
N GLN A 52 -7.93 -7.91 -12.84
CA GLN A 52 -8.44 -9.19 -13.33
C GLN A 52 -8.23 -10.30 -12.29
N VAL A 53 -7.03 -10.41 -11.71
CA VAL A 53 -6.72 -11.35 -10.63
C VAL A 53 -7.64 -11.15 -9.43
N LEU A 54 -7.92 -9.90 -9.03
CA LEU A 54 -8.87 -9.60 -7.95
C LEU A 54 -10.31 -10.05 -8.27
N ARG A 55 -10.74 -9.93 -9.53
CA ARG A 55 -12.08 -10.34 -9.98
C ARG A 55 -12.23 -11.85 -10.10
N GLU A 56 -11.18 -12.54 -10.52
CA GLU A 56 -11.15 -13.99 -10.70
C GLU A 56 -10.82 -14.76 -9.41
N ALA A 57 -10.37 -14.06 -8.36
CA ALA A 57 -9.96 -14.69 -7.12
C ALA A 57 -11.13 -15.43 -6.45
N ALA A 58 -10.93 -16.73 -6.22
CA ALA A 58 -11.89 -17.58 -5.54
C ALA A 58 -11.96 -17.28 -4.03
N SER A 59 -13.09 -17.62 -3.41
CA SER A 59 -13.25 -17.61 -1.96
C SER A 59 -12.67 -18.90 -1.35
N PRO A 60 -11.92 -18.84 -0.23
CA PRO A 60 -11.63 -17.65 0.57
C PRO A 60 -10.52 -16.78 -0.02
N LEU A 61 -10.80 -15.47 -0.11
CA LEU A 61 -9.87 -14.46 -0.62
C LEU A 61 -8.86 -14.05 0.46
N ARG A 62 -7.57 -14.27 0.23
CA ARG A 62 -6.48 -13.76 1.08
C ARG A 62 -5.85 -12.56 0.41
N LEU A 63 -5.67 -11.46 1.14
CA LEU A 63 -5.02 -10.26 0.62
C LEU A 63 -3.82 -9.93 1.48
N LEU A 64 -2.68 -9.62 0.85
CA LEU A 64 -1.55 -9.01 1.53
C LEU A 64 -1.68 -7.49 1.38
N ILE A 65 -1.92 -6.81 2.49
CA ILE A 65 -2.17 -5.37 2.53
C ILE A 65 -0.98 -4.65 3.15
N LEU A 66 -0.57 -3.55 2.53
CA LEU A 66 0.27 -2.52 3.13
C LEU A 66 -0.61 -1.34 3.51
N ARG A 67 -0.64 -1.04 4.81
CA ARG A 67 -1.31 0.14 5.36
C ARG A 67 -0.23 1.06 5.89
N GLU A 68 -0.01 2.18 5.21
CA GLU A 68 0.80 3.25 5.79
C GLU A 68 0.03 3.82 6.98
N ASN A 69 0.59 3.64 8.18
CA ASN A 69 0.14 4.39 9.33
C ASN A 69 0.55 5.84 9.08
N ALA A 70 -0.42 6.75 9.02
CA ALA A 70 -0.16 8.17 8.87
C ALA A 70 0.56 8.70 10.12
N GLN A 71 1.88 8.54 10.20
CA GLN A 71 2.69 9.34 11.11
C GLN A 71 2.79 10.74 10.51
N LYS A 72 1.84 11.58 10.88
CA LYS A 72 1.89 13.02 10.66
C LYS A 72 2.35 13.68 11.96
N LEU A 73 3.59 14.17 11.94
CA LEU A 73 4.01 15.52 12.30
C LEU A 73 5.55 15.53 12.33
N PHE A 74 6.16 16.06 11.28
CA PHE A 74 7.55 16.53 11.34
C PHE A 74 7.51 18.03 11.55
N THR A 75 7.75 18.46 12.79
CA THR A 75 8.05 19.86 13.10
C THR A 75 9.52 19.91 13.48
N THR A 76 10.32 20.56 12.65
CA THR A 76 11.70 20.89 12.97
C THR A 76 11.81 22.41 13.04
N HIS A 77 12.27 22.92 14.18
CA HIS A 77 12.49 24.35 14.42
C HIS A 77 13.94 24.77 14.21
N GLN A 78 14.74 23.93 13.55
CA GLN A 78 16.16 23.72 13.87
C GLN A 78 17.03 24.96 14.07
N CYS A 79 18.01 24.82 14.98
CA CYS A 79 19.39 24.99 14.49
C CYS A 79 20.52 24.28 15.26
N SER A 80 20.41 23.85 16.53
CA SER A 80 21.62 23.58 17.34
C SER A 80 21.99 22.12 17.66
N ASP A 81 21.10 21.12 17.52
CA ASP A 81 21.23 19.88 18.35
C ASP A 81 21.88 18.65 17.67
N LEU A 82 22.57 18.80 16.54
CA LEU A 82 23.51 17.75 16.06
C LEU A 82 24.97 18.02 16.47
N MET A 83 25.23 19.10 17.20
CA MET A 83 26.50 19.23 17.90
C MET A 83 26.46 18.40 19.18
N GLY A 84 26.69 17.09 19.02
CA GLY A 84 27.12 16.24 20.12
C GLY A 84 28.46 16.75 20.64
N SER A 85 28.38 17.58 21.67
CA SER A 85 29.50 17.82 22.58
C SER A 85 29.91 16.50 23.24
N ASP A 86 31.18 16.46 23.65
CA ASP A 86 31.85 15.41 24.42
C ASP A 86 32.60 14.32 23.63
N ARG A 87 33.79 14.72 23.16
CA ARG A 87 34.99 13.91 23.38
C ARG A 87 35.93 14.63 24.33
N LYS A 88 35.65 14.51 25.63
CA LYS A 88 36.73 14.39 26.63
C LYS A 88 37.02 12.90 26.76
N ILE A 89 38.21 12.50 26.30
CA ILE A 89 39.27 11.69 26.95
C ILE A 89 40.36 11.54 25.90
#